data_AF-A0A1G1FW40-F1
#
_entry.id   AF-A0A1G1FW40-F1
#
_cell.length_a   1.000
_cell.length_b   1.000
_cell.length_c   1.000
_cell.angle_alpha   90.00
_cell.angle_beta   90.00
_cell.angle_gamma   90.00
#
_symmetry.space_group_name_H-M   'P 1'
#
loop_
_entity.id
_entity.type
_entity.pdbx_description
1 polymer ?
#
loop_
_entity_poly.entity_id
_entity_poly.type
_entity_poly.pdbx_seq_one_letter_code
_entity_poly.pdbx_strand_id
1 'polypeptide(L)' 'MQKEIVMFLSTTPYTFENTHTIFKLAEAALKKGHRARLVATGDGVFSIVKGQVPQALSMLVDLVGKGLKVDI' A
#
# COMPACT_ATOMS: atom_id res chain seq x y z
N MET A 1 -20.70 -0.88 -9.21
CA MET A 1 -20.78 0.13 -8.13
C MET A 1 -19.37 0.44 -7.64
N GLN A 2 -19.03 1.72 -7.54
CA GLN A 2 -17.75 2.16 -6.97
C GLN A 2 -17.79 1.99 -5.44
N LYS A 3 -16.70 1.46 -4.86
CA LYS A 3 -16.52 1.29 -3.42
C LYS A 3 -15.23 1.97 -2.96
N GLU A 4 -15.11 2.23 -1.67
CA GLU A 4 -13.85 2.58 -1.02
C GLU A 4 -13.32 1.36 -0.27
N ILE A 5 -12.10 0.95 -0.58
CA ILE A 5 -11.40 -0.17 0.05
C ILE A 5 -10.30 0.43 0.92
N VAL A 6 -10.44 0.27 2.24
CA VAL A 6 -9.47 0.70 3.24
C VAL A 6 -8.69 -0.52 3.69
N MET A 7 -7.37 -0.46 3.57
CA MET A 7 -6.45 -1.54 3.90
C MET A 7 -5.53 -1.09 5.02
N PHE A 8 -5.42 -1.90 6.07
CA PHE A 8 -4.52 -1.64 7.20
C PHE A 8 -3.27 -2.49 7.06
N LEU A 9 -2.10 -1.86 7.10
CA LEU A 9 -0.81 -2.52 7.12
C LEU A 9 -0.18 -2.31 8.49
N SER A 10 0.02 -3.40 9.25
CA SER A 10 0.55 -3.34 10.62
C SER A 10 1.90 -4.04 10.81
N THR A 11 2.43 -4.66 9.76
CA THR A 11 3.66 -5.48 9.82
C THR A 11 4.83 -4.81 9.14
N THR A 12 6.04 -5.11 9.61
CA THR A 12 7.30 -4.66 9.01
C THR A 12 7.38 -4.98 7.52
N PRO A 13 8.08 -4.15 6.72
CA PRO A 13 8.44 -4.52 5.36
C PRO A 13 9.45 -5.68 5.39
N TYR A 14 9.36 -6.57 4.40
CA TYR A 14 10.28 -7.69 4.11
C TYR A 14 10.27 -8.90 5.05
N THR A 15 9.75 -8.82 6.27
CA THR A 15 9.60 -10.02 7.13
C THR A 15 8.47 -10.93 6.63
N PHE A 16 7.45 -10.33 6.01
CA PHE A 16 6.25 -11.03 5.52
C PHE A 16 5.89 -10.55 4.11
N GLU A 17 5.10 -11.34 3.40
CA GLU A 17 4.56 -10.95 2.09
C GLU A 17 3.43 -9.92 2.16
N ASN A 18 2.99 -9.52 3.36
CA ASN A 18 1.86 -8.60 3.57
C ASN A 18 1.99 -7.30 2.76
N THR A 19 3.19 -6.70 2.74
CA THR A 19 3.45 -5.47 1.97
C THR A 19 3.29 -5.68 0.46
N HIS A 20 3.73 -6.83 -0.07
CA HIS A 20 3.53 -7.15 -1.48
C HIS A 20 2.05 -7.42 -1.79
N THR A 21 1.39 -8.23 -0.96
CA THR A 21 -0.02 -8.60 -1.12
C THR A 21 -0.94 -7.38 -1.08
N ILE A 22 -0.74 -6.49 -0.10
CA ILE A 22 -1.60 -5.30 0.05
C ILE A 22 -1.44 -4.34 -1.12
N PHE A 23 -0.23 -4.19 -1.68
CA PHE A 23 -0.01 -3.40 -2.88
C PHE A 23 -0.68 -3.99 -4.12
N LYS A 24 -0.64 -5.33 -4.28
CA LYS A 24 -1.38 -6.00 -5.37
C LYS A 24 -2.90 -5.84 -5.24
N LEU A 25 -3.43 -5.90 -4.02
CA LEU A 25 -4.84 -5.63 -3.75
C LEU A 25 -5.21 -4.18 -4.06
N ALA A 26 -4.37 -3.22 -3.66
CA ALA A 26 -4.54 -1.82 -3.98
C ALA A 26 -4.57 -1.58 -5.49
N GLU A 27 -3.64 -2.19 -6.22
CA GLU A 27 -3.58 -2.12 -7.68
C GLU A 27 -4.86 -2.67 -8.32
N ALA A 28 -5.31 -3.85 -7.88
CA ALA A 28 -6.52 -4.49 -8.41
C ALA A 28 -7.77 -3.65 -8.11
N ALA A 29 -7.86 -3.05 -6.92
CA ALA A 29 -8.95 -2.15 -6.54
C ALA A 29 -9.02 -0.94 -7.47
N LEU A 30 -7.88 -0.25 -7.66
CA LEU A 30 -7.79 0.91 -8.55
C LEU A 30 -8.11 0.54 -10.00
N LYS A 31 -7.57 -0.57 -10.53
CA LYS A 31 -7.88 -1.07 -11.88
C LYS A 31 -9.36 -1.36 -12.09
N LYS A 32 -10.08 -1.77 -11.04
CA LYS A 32 -11.53 -2.01 -11.08
C LYS A 32 -12.38 -0.73 -10.94
N GLY A 33 -11.74 0.44 -10.83
CA GLY A 33 -12.41 1.73 -10.65
C GLY A 33 -12.89 1.98 -9.21
N HIS A 34 -12.40 1.21 -8.24
CA HIS A 34 -12.65 1.48 -6.82
C HIS A 34 -11.65 2.52 -6.29
N ARG A 35 -12.04 3.20 -5.21
CA ARG A 35 -11.12 4.05 -4.43
C ARG A 35 -10.34 3.15 -3.48
N ALA A 36 -9.04 3.34 -3.37
CA ALA A 36 -8.18 2.59 -2.47
C ALA A 36 -7.49 3.52 -1.47
N ARG A 37 -7.44 3.10 -0.21
CA ARG A 37 -6.72 3.78 0.87
C ARG A 37 -5.90 2.76 1.64
N LEU A 38 -4.63 3.06 1.86
CA LEU A 38 -3.72 2.30 2.71
C LEU A 38 -3.48 3.09 4.00
N VAL A 39 -3.73 2.47 5.15
CA VAL A 39 -3.43 3.01 6.47
C VAL A 39 -2.25 2.22 7.04
N ALA A 40 -1.10 2.87 7.17
CA ALA A 40 0.10 2.29 7.74
C ALA A 40 0.08 2.50 9.26
N THR A 41 0.01 1.40 10.02
CA THR A 41 -0.09 1.43 11.50
C THR A 41 1.01 0.56 12.10
N GLY A 42 1.37 0.77 13.37
CA GLY A 42 2.40 -0.04 14.03
C GLY A 42 3.69 -0.13 13.20
N ASP A 43 4.18 -1.35 12.94
CA ASP A 43 5.38 -1.57 12.13
C ASP A 43 5.16 -1.35 10.62
N GLY A 44 3.92 -1.20 10.16
CA GLY A 44 3.59 -0.90 8.77
C GLY A 44 4.07 0.48 8.32
N VAL A 45 4.34 1.40 9.24
CA VAL A 45 4.92 2.72 8.93
C VAL A 45 6.31 2.61 8.29
N PHE A 46 7.04 1.53 8.58
CA PHE A 46 8.35 1.30 7.96
C PHE A 46 8.24 0.99 6.46
N SER A 47 7.08 0.53 5.97
CA SER A 47 6.84 0.25 4.55
C SER A 47 6.68 1.51 3.68
N ILE A 48 6.58 2.71 4.29
CA ILE A 48 6.44 3.99 3.58
C ILE A 48 7.67 4.90 3.74
N VAL A 49 8.75 4.41 4.35
CA VAL A 49 10.00 5.17 4.59
C VAL A 49 10.84 5.26 3.31
N LYS A 50 11.31 6.47 2.99
CA LYS A 50 12.20 6.71 1.84
C LYS A 50 13.57 6.04 2.04
N GLY A 51 14.16 5.56 0.95
CA GLY A 51 15.53 5.00 0.95
C GLY A 51 15.65 3.54 1.43
N GLN A 52 14.54 2.84 1.63
CA GLN A 52 14.55 1.42 1.98
C GLN A 52 15.01 0.52 0.81
N VAL A 53 15.75 -0.55 1.16
CA VAL A 53 16.17 -1.62 0.24
C VAL A 53 15.81 -2.98 0.85
N PRO A 54 15.21 -3.92 0.09
CA PRO A 54 14.82 -3.81 -1.33
C PRO A 54 13.67 -2.82 -1.55
N GLN A 55 13.50 -2.27 -2.76
CA GLN A 55 12.59 -1.13 -3.00
C GLN A 55 11.10 -1.50 -2.98
N ALA A 56 10.50 -1.77 -1.81
CA ALA A 56 9.03 -1.76 -1.68
C ALA A 56 8.44 -0.38 -2.06
N LEU A 57 9.22 0.68 -1.90
CA LEU A 57 8.83 2.06 -2.14
C LEU A 57 8.49 2.35 -3.61
N SER A 58 9.12 1.68 -4.58
CA SER A 58 8.85 1.95 -6.01
C SER A 58 7.40 1.62 -6.37
N MET A 59 6.91 0.47 -5.91
CA MET A 59 5.51 0.06 -6.11
C MET A 59 4.53 0.99 -5.39
N LEU A 60 4.87 1.46 -4.19
CA LEU A 60 4.05 2.43 -3.47
C LEU A 60 3.91 3.75 -4.23
N VAL A 61 5.03 4.29 -4.74
CA VAL A 61 5.05 5.54 -5.52
C VAL A 61 4.19 5.41 -6.78
N ASP A 62 4.31 4.29 -7.50
CA ASP A 62 3.47 4.01 -8.67
C ASP A 62 1.99 3.95 -8.31
N LEU A 63 1.63 3.34 -7.19
CA LEU A 63 0.24 3.24 -6.73
C LEU A 63 -0.33 4.59 -6.29
N VAL A 64 0.46 5.42 -5.63
CA VAL A 64 0.07 6.80 -5.29
C VAL A 64 -0.17 7.60 -6.57
N GLY A 65 0.69 7.46 -7.58
CA GLY A 65 0.48 8.05 -8.91
C GLY A 65 -0.81 7.57 -9.60
N LYS A 66 -1.26 6.34 -9.31
CA LYS A 66 -2.54 5.76 -9.77
C LYS A 66 -3.74 6.12 -8.88
N GLY A 67 -3.55 6.93 -7.83
CA GLY A 67 -4.63 7.42 -6.98
C GLY A 67 -4.82 6.68 -5.65
N LEU A 68 -3.89 5.82 -5.23
CA LEU A 68 -3.86 5.28 -3.86
C LEU A 68 -3.67 6.43 -2.86
N LYS A 69 -4.57 6.53 -1.88
CA LYS A 69 -4.36 7.40 -0.70
C LYS A 69 -3.60 6.63 0.37
N VAL A 70 -2.69 7.32 1.06
CA VAL A 70 -1.89 6.74 2.14
C VAL A 70 -2.03 7.61 3.38
N ASP A 71 -2.36 6.99 4.51
CA ASP A 71 -2.44 7.64 5.83
C ASP A 71 -1.62 6.83 6.86
N ILE A 72 -1.38 7.45 8.02
CA ILE A 72 -0.73 6.84 9.20
C ILE A 72 -1.74 6.81 10.34
#